data_AF-A0A4T0DWB9-F1
#
_entry.id   AF-A0A4T0DWB9-F1
#
_cell.length_a   1.000
_cell.length_b   1.000
_cell.length_c   1.000
_cell.angle_alpha   90.00
_cell.angle_beta   90.00
_cell.angle_gamma   90.00
#
_symmetry.space_group_name_H-M   'P 1'
#
loop_
_entity.id
_entity.type
_entity.pdbx_description
1 polymer ?
#
loop_
_entity_poly.entity_id
_entity_poly.type
_entity_poly.pdbx_seq_one_letter_code
_entity_poly.pdbx_strand_id
1 'polypeptide(L)'
;TFVDAPSLHHPSNPPPPTDGFLRSICHTTFSHWIDSRTDTPGPDQGDMYPQNENLTLELGSMYNPLTRSEQPYEEHWADFSASPVDGKRWSIVIDLDDPGHRAKGRVIRVGEHCQAILKVGEQVSVERWKFETSEVEGQGAWKRLARLGDMFLPVSLTFTPERVVEGNTLTYGDHKWEVKEVHSW
;
A
#
# COMPACT_ATOMS: atom_id res chain seq x y z
N THR A 1 22.04 10.43 -6.20
CA THR A 1 21.61 11.84 -6.13
C THR A 1 21.51 12.19 -4.67
N PHE A 2 22.29 13.14 -4.18
CA PHE A 2 22.15 13.62 -2.81
C PHE A 2 20.77 14.26 -2.72
N VAL A 3 19.94 13.78 -1.79
CA VAL A 3 18.62 14.35 -1.54
C VAL A 3 18.88 15.69 -0.87
N ASP A 4 18.45 16.77 -1.53
CA ASP A 4 18.47 18.10 -0.94
C ASP A 4 17.79 18.06 0.43
N ALA A 5 18.32 18.82 1.39
CA ALA A 5 17.78 18.91 2.74
C ALA A 5 16.25 19.16 2.69
N PRO A 6 15.47 18.57 3.61
CA PRO A 6 14.02 18.72 3.61
C PRO A 6 13.65 20.19 3.56
N SER A 7 12.75 20.56 2.64
CA SER A 7 12.19 21.91 2.56
C SER A 7 11.23 22.11 3.73
N LEU A 8 11.78 22.32 4.92
CA LEU A 8 11.08 22.66 6.17
C LEU A 8 10.31 24.00 6.09
N HIS A 9 10.22 24.61 4.91
CA HIS A 9 9.78 25.98 4.69
C HIS A 9 8.69 26.11 3.63
N HIS A 10 8.01 25.02 3.22
CA HIS A 10 6.79 25.22 2.44
C HIS A 10 5.76 25.97 3.31
N PRO A 11 5.27 27.14 2.88
CA PRO A 11 4.50 28.04 3.74
C PRO A 11 3.14 27.49 4.20
N SER A 12 2.69 26.38 3.62
CA SER A 12 1.47 25.67 4.04
C SER A 12 1.71 24.53 5.03
N ASN A 13 2.96 24.12 5.27
CA ASN A 13 3.24 23.01 6.18
C ASN A 13 3.13 23.48 7.63
N PRO A 14 2.47 22.73 8.51
CA PRO A 14 2.45 23.03 9.94
C PRO A 14 3.87 22.92 10.53
N PRO A 15 4.17 23.64 11.63
CA PRO A 15 5.45 23.53 12.30
C PRO A 15 5.66 22.11 12.89
N PRO A 16 6.91 21.63 12.97
CA PRO A 16 7.23 20.35 13.59
C PRO A 16 6.75 20.24 15.04
N PRO A 17 6.22 19.08 15.48
CA PRO A 17 6.10 18.75 16.89
C PRO A 17 7.47 18.72 17.59
N THR A 18 7.53 19.13 18.86
CA THR A 18 8.77 19.27 19.65
C THR A 18 9.09 18.06 20.54
N ASP A 19 8.49 16.90 20.28
CA ASP A 19 8.49 15.74 21.17
C ASP A 19 9.69 14.80 20.94
N GLY A 20 10.87 15.23 21.41
CA GLY A 20 11.89 14.41 22.12
C GLY A 20 12.37 13.02 21.62
N PHE A 21 11.83 12.46 20.54
CA PHE A 21 12.21 11.13 20.03
C PHE A 21 13.23 11.26 18.89
N LEU A 22 14.27 10.43 18.97
CA LEU A 22 15.50 10.49 18.16
C LEU A 22 15.34 10.08 16.68
N ARG A 23 14.12 9.95 16.15
CA ARG A 23 13.91 9.65 14.73
C ARG A 23 13.87 10.96 13.95
N SER A 24 14.69 11.06 12.91
CA SER A 24 14.75 12.27 12.08
C SER A 24 13.45 12.49 11.32
N ILE A 25 13.01 13.75 11.26
CA ILE A 25 11.93 14.16 10.36
C ILE A 25 12.36 13.83 8.93
N CYS A 26 11.48 13.18 8.18
CA CYS A 26 11.72 12.80 6.80
C CYS A 26 10.71 13.48 5.89
N HIS A 27 11.20 14.14 4.85
CA HIS A 27 10.36 14.62 3.77
C HIS A 27 10.15 13.50 2.76
N THR A 28 8.89 13.20 2.43
CA THR A 28 8.52 12.14 1.48
C THR A 28 7.68 12.73 0.35
N THR A 29 7.94 12.26 -0.86
CA THR A 29 7.10 12.53 -2.04
C THR A 29 6.59 11.19 -2.55
N PHE A 30 5.27 11.03 -2.70
CA PHE A 30 4.71 9.82 -3.28
C PHE A 30 4.31 10.04 -4.73
N SER A 31 4.75 9.13 -5.60
CA SER A 31 4.35 9.07 -7.00
C SER A 31 3.39 7.90 -7.17
N HIS A 32 2.12 8.22 -7.36
CA HIS A 32 1.06 7.23 -7.50
C HIS A 32 1.18 6.47 -8.82
N TRP A 33 1.44 5.16 -8.75
CA TRP A 33 1.38 4.30 -9.92
C TRP A 33 -0.07 3.92 -10.30
N ILE A 34 -0.94 3.77 -9.29
CA ILE A 34 -2.38 3.49 -9.39
C ILE A 34 -3.13 4.51 -8.52
N ASP A 35 -4.10 5.24 -9.09
CA ASP A 35 -5.06 6.09 -8.37
C ASP A 35 -6.48 5.69 -8.81
N SER A 36 -7.37 5.45 -7.85
CA SER A 36 -8.74 4.98 -8.11
C SER A 36 -9.63 6.03 -8.79
N ARG A 37 -9.23 7.31 -8.78
CA ARG A 37 -9.99 8.47 -9.27
C ARG A 37 -9.49 8.99 -10.62
N THR A 38 -8.23 8.74 -10.98
CA THR A 38 -7.60 9.31 -12.19
C THR A 38 -6.49 8.42 -12.75
N ASP A 39 -6.27 8.49 -14.07
CA ASP A 39 -5.13 7.85 -14.74
C ASP A 39 -3.85 8.68 -14.71
N THR A 40 -3.97 9.97 -14.37
CA THR A 40 -2.85 10.91 -14.31
C THR A 40 -2.78 11.56 -12.92
N PRO A 41 -2.48 10.77 -11.87
CA PRO A 41 -2.37 11.32 -10.52
C PRO A 41 -1.19 12.28 -10.43
N GLY A 42 -1.38 13.38 -9.69
CA GLY A 42 -0.28 14.24 -9.27
C GLY A 42 0.53 13.57 -8.15
N PRO A 43 1.77 14.02 -7.91
CA PRO A 43 2.48 13.67 -6.69
C PRO A 43 1.78 14.33 -5.49
N ASP A 44 1.85 13.67 -4.34
CA ASP A 44 1.66 14.31 -3.04
C ASP A 44 2.98 14.27 -2.26
N GLN A 45 3.03 15.04 -1.19
CA GLN A 45 4.21 15.16 -0.35
C GLN A 45 3.80 15.46 1.09
N GLY A 46 4.57 14.90 2.00
CA GLY A 46 4.35 15.05 3.43
C GLY A 46 5.66 15.00 4.20
N ASP A 47 5.69 15.71 5.32
CA ASP A 47 6.73 15.63 6.32
C ASP A 47 6.29 14.63 7.41
N MET A 48 7.13 13.62 7.66
CA MET A 48 6.90 12.56 8.63
C MET A 48 7.50 12.96 9.98
N TYR A 49 6.66 13.10 10.99
CA TYR A 49 6.99 13.45 12.37
C TYR A 49 6.74 12.24 13.29
N PRO A 50 7.78 11.47 13.63
CA PRO A 50 7.66 10.39 14.61
C PRO A 50 7.21 10.97 15.97
N GLN A 51 6.11 10.46 16.50
CA GLN A 51 5.54 10.90 17.79
C GLN A 51 5.95 9.95 18.93
N ASN A 52 6.03 8.65 18.64
CA ASN A 52 6.57 7.64 19.55
C ASN A 52 7.08 6.42 18.74
N GLU A 53 7.35 5.30 19.40
CA GLU A 53 7.93 4.11 18.77
C GLU A 53 7.09 3.54 17.61
N ASN A 54 5.76 3.68 17.66
CA ASN A 54 4.81 3.06 16.73
C ASN A 54 3.79 4.05 16.14
N LEU A 55 4.03 5.36 16.26
CA LEU A 55 3.13 6.39 15.77
C LEU A 55 3.90 7.48 15.04
N THR A 56 3.49 7.78 13.82
CA THR A 56 4.05 8.84 12.98
C THR A 56 2.92 9.76 12.51
N LEU A 57 3.12 11.07 12.69
CA LEU A 57 2.24 12.10 12.14
C LEU A 57 2.79 12.53 10.78
N GLU A 58 1.98 12.43 9.74
CA GLU A 58 2.28 13.00 8.43
C GLU A 58 1.53 14.32 8.25
N LEU A 59 2.25 15.38 7.92
CA LEU A 59 1.67 16.66 7.55
C LEU A 59 2.06 16.97 6.11
N GLY A 60 1.06 17.24 5.27
CA GLY A 60 1.29 17.52 3.87
C GLY A 60 0.28 18.47 3.28
N SER A 61 0.35 18.63 1.96
CA SER A 61 -0.63 19.35 1.18
C SER A 61 -0.97 18.58 -0.09
N MET A 62 -2.24 18.58 -0.45
CA MET A 62 -2.73 17.94 -1.67
C MET A 62 -3.73 18.85 -2.38
N TYR A 63 -3.67 18.83 -3.71
CA TYR A 63 -4.66 19.49 -4.55
C TYR A 63 -6.05 18.87 -4.37
N ASN A 64 -7.00 19.66 -3.90
CA ASN A 64 -8.40 19.26 -3.84
C ASN A 64 -9.13 19.66 -5.14
N PRO A 65 -9.59 18.70 -5.97
CA PRO A 65 -10.25 19.01 -7.24
C PRO A 65 -11.62 19.68 -7.07
N LEU A 66 -12.28 19.52 -5.92
CA LEU A 66 -13.58 20.14 -5.63
C LEU A 66 -13.44 21.63 -5.34
N THR A 67 -12.41 22.02 -4.57
CA THR A 67 -12.14 23.43 -4.25
C THR A 67 -11.19 24.09 -5.24
N ARG A 68 -10.54 23.28 -6.10
CA ARG A 68 -9.52 23.69 -7.07
C ARG A 68 -8.33 24.42 -6.43
N SER A 69 -7.95 24.01 -5.23
CA SER A 69 -6.87 24.61 -4.45
C SER A 69 -6.06 23.55 -3.71
N GLU A 70 -4.79 23.83 -3.45
CA GLU A 70 -4.00 23.09 -2.46
C GLU A 70 -4.64 23.23 -1.08
N GLN A 71 -4.72 22.13 -0.34
CA GLN A 71 -5.23 22.10 1.02
C GLN A 71 -4.29 21.29 1.91
N PRO A 72 -4.06 21.75 3.17
CA PRO A 72 -3.29 20.97 4.12
C PRO A 72 -4.07 19.71 4.52
N TYR A 73 -3.34 18.63 4.77
CA TYR A 73 -3.87 17.42 5.39
C TYR A 73 -3.01 16.99 6.58
N GLU A 74 -3.61 16.17 7.43
CA GLU A 74 -2.98 15.55 8.58
C GLU A 74 -3.37 14.07 8.61
N GLU A 75 -2.39 13.18 8.66
CA GLU A 75 -2.60 11.74 8.78
C GLU A 75 -1.77 11.15 9.92
N HIS A 76 -2.35 10.21 10.66
CA HIS A 76 -1.67 9.47 11.71
C HIS A 76 -1.45 8.03 11.28
N TRP A 77 -0.19 7.63 11.22
CA TRP A 77 0.26 6.30 10.84
C TRP A 77 0.68 5.53 12.08
N ALA A 78 -0.06 4.47 12.39
CA ALA A 78 0.30 3.53 13.43
C ALA A 78 1.04 2.32 12.82
N ASP A 79 2.22 2.02 13.35
CA ASP A 79 3.01 0.86 12.96
C ASP A 79 2.47 -0.40 13.65
N PHE A 80 2.14 -1.40 12.85
CA PHE A 80 1.73 -2.72 13.33
C PHE A 80 2.74 -3.78 12.89
N SER A 81 3.02 -4.72 13.80
CA SER A 81 3.85 -5.88 13.47
C SER A 81 3.09 -6.81 12.51
N ALA A 82 3.76 -7.30 11.47
CA ALA A 82 3.22 -8.38 10.66
C ALA A 82 3.49 -9.72 11.35
N SER A 83 2.45 -10.43 11.82
CA SER A 83 2.65 -11.76 12.42
C SER A 83 2.88 -12.84 11.36
N PRO A 84 3.59 -13.93 11.71
CA PRO A 84 3.80 -15.05 10.81
C PRO A 84 2.51 -15.82 10.54
N VAL A 85 2.42 -16.41 9.36
CA VAL A 85 1.43 -17.44 9.00
C VAL A 85 2.20 -18.74 8.81
N ASP A 86 1.77 -19.81 9.47
CA ASP A 86 2.46 -21.11 9.45
C ASP A 86 3.96 -21.01 9.80
N GLY A 87 4.28 -20.14 10.76
CA GLY A 87 5.63 -19.98 11.31
C GLY A 87 6.58 -19.10 10.50
N LYS A 88 6.15 -18.48 9.39
CA LYS A 88 6.97 -17.54 8.60
C LYS A 88 6.22 -16.26 8.25
N ARG A 89 6.94 -15.15 8.15
CA ARG A 89 6.40 -13.94 7.51
C ARG A 89 6.82 -13.93 6.05
N TRP A 90 5.93 -13.40 5.22
CA TRP A 90 6.10 -13.33 3.78
C TRP A 90 5.80 -11.93 3.29
N SER A 91 6.57 -11.47 2.31
CA SER A 91 6.34 -10.26 1.52
C SER A 91 6.21 -10.70 0.08
N ILE A 92 5.05 -10.48 -0.52
CA ILE A 92 4.76 -10.90 -1.89
C ILE A 92 4.10 -9.74 -2.61
N VAL A 93 4.64 -9.41 -3.78
CA VAL A 93 4.07 -8.39 -4.68
C VAL A 93 3.75 -9.04 -6.02
N ILE A 94 2.51 -8.85 -6.48
CA ILE A 94 2.06 -9.29 -7.81
C ILE A 94 1.44 -8.09 -8.52
N ASP A 95 1.99 -7.74 -9.66
CA ASP A 95 1.59 -6.57 -10.43
C ASP A 95 0.89 -6.95 -11.73
N LEU A 96 0.00 -6.08 -12.19
CA LEU A 96 -0.51 -6.06 -13.55
C LEU A 96 -0.23 -4.66 -14.10
N ASP A 97 0.43 -4.60 -15.25
CA ASP A 97 0.59 -3.38 -16.04
C ASP A 97 0.25 -3.68 -17.49
N ASP A 98 -0.91 -3.22 -17.94
CA ASP A 98 -1.37 -3.38 -19.31
C ASP A 98 -1.96 -2.07 -19.82
N PRO A 99 -1.10 -1.17 -20.34
CA PRO A 99 -1.52 0.11 -20.90
C PRO A 99 -2.49 -0.04 -22.07
N GLY A 100 -2.40 -1.13 -22.84
CA GLY A 100 -3.26 -1.40 -23.99
C GLY A 100 -4.74 -1.56 -23.60
N HIS A 101 -4.98 -2.17 -22.44
CA HIS A 101 -6.32 -2.30 -21.86
C HIS A 101 -6.62 -1.27 -20.76
N ARG A 102 -5.77 -0.25 -20.60
CA ARG A 102 -5.85 0.73 -19.50
C ARG A 102 -6.01 0.04 -18.13
N ALA A 103 -5.26 -1.04 -17.92
CA ALA A 103 -5.35 -1.87 -16.74
C ALA A 103 -4.07 -1.76 -15.90
N LYS A 104 -4.24 -1.49 -14.61
CA LYS A 104 -3.17 -1.54 -13.61
C LYS A 104 -3.67 -2.22 -12.36
N GLY A 105 -2.87 -3.10 -11.78
CA GLY A 105 -3.23 -3.81 -10.57
C GLY A 105 -2.03 -4.15 -9.73
N ARG A 106 -2.27 -4.31 -8.42
CA ARG A 106 -1.28 -4.75 -7.46
C ARG A 106 -1.92 -5.57 -6.38
N VAL A 107 -1.30 -6.69 -6.04
CA VAL A 107 -1.53 -7.49 -4.83
C VAL A 107 -0.29 -7.36 -3.95
N ILE A 108 -0.47 -7.05 -2.68
CA ILE A 108 0.59 -7.05 -1.67
C ILE A 108 0.17 -7.95 -0.51
N ARG A 109 1.02 -8.90 -0.15
CA ARG A 109 0.95 -9.62 1.12
C ARG A 109 2.12 -9.20 2.02
N VAL A 110 1.83 -8.93 3.29
CA VAL A 110 2.82 -8.73 4.36
C VAL A 110 2.38 -9.53 5.59
N GLY A 111 3.08 -10.62 5.89
CA GLY A 111 2.74 -11.54 6.98
C GLY A 111 1.32 -12.09 6.86
N GLU A 112 0.49 -11.76 7.86
CA GLU A 112 -0.93 -12.11 7.97
C GLU A 112 -1.87 -11.20 7.17
N HIS A 113 -1.37 -10.14 6.53
CA HIS A 113 -2.19 -9.18 5.79
C HIS A 113 -2.02 -9.35 4.29
N CYS A 114 -3.11 -9.25 3.54
CA CYS A 114 -3.07 -9.16 2.08
C CYS A 114 -4.07 -8.12 1.58
N GLN A 115 -3.64 -7.27 0.67
CA GLN A 115 -4.47 -6.24 0.04
C GLN A 115 -4.26 -6.26 -1.47
N ALA A 116 -5.30 -5.88 -2.21
CA ALA A 116 -5.20 -5.77 -3.65
C ALA A 116 -6.06 -4.64 -4.21
N ILE A 117 -5.59 -4.07 -5.31
CA ILE A 117 -6.31 -3.11 -6.15
C ILE A 117 -6.13 -3.49 -7.61
N LEU A 118 -7.19 -3.33 -8.40
CA LEU A 118 -7.19 -3.40 -9.86
C LEU A 118 -8.04 -2.25 -10.39
N LYS A 119 -7.48 -1.48 -11.31
CA LYS A 119 -8.17 -0.45 -12.08
C LYS A 119 -8.13 -0.82 -13.55
N VAL A 120 -9.28 -0.85 -14.21
CA VAL A 120 -9.42 -1.08 -15.67
C VAL A 120 -10.31 0.02 -16.24
N GLY A 121 -9.72 0.96 -16.98
CA GLY A 121 -10.41 2.20 -17.34
C GLY A 121 -10.93 2.90 -16.08
N GLU A 122 -12.25 3.13 -15.99
CA GLU A 122 -12.89 3.76 -14.83
C GLU A 122 -13.34 2.78 -13.74
N GLN A 123 -13.23 1.47 -13.98
CA GLN A 123 -13.68 0.45 -13.03
C GLN A 123 -12.56 0.15 -12.03
N VAL A 124 -12.94 0.03 -10.75
CA VAL A 124 -12.00 -0.29 -9.67
C VAL A 124 -12.52 -1.49 -8.88
N SER A 125 -11.61 -2.42 -8.59
CA SER A 125 -11.82 -3.53 -7.68
C SER A 125 -10.76 -3.55 -6.60
N VAL A 126 -11.16 -3.74 -5.35
CA VAL A 126 -10.26 -3.86 -4.21
C VAL A 126 -10.64 -5.02 -3.31
N GLU A 127 -9.63 -5.61 -2.69
CA GLU A 127 -9.78 -6.65 -1.67
C GLU A 127 -8.86 -6.41 -0.48
N ARG A 128 -9.35 -6.71 0.72
CA ARG A 128 -8.56 -6.75 1.95
C ARG A 128 -8.80 -8.07 2.66
N TRP A 129 -7.72 -8.73 3.05
CA TRP A 129 -7.70 -10.02 3.70
C TRP A 129 -6.78 -10.00 4.91
N LYS A 130 -7.13 -10.82 5.90
CA LYS A 130 -6.31 -11.10 7.07
C LYS A 130 -6.35 -12.59 7.38
N PHE A 131 -5.21 -13.17 7.73
CA PHE A 131 -5.14 -14.49 8.34
C PHE A 131 -5.52 -14.38 9.81
N GLU A 132 -6.53 -15.13 10.23
CA GLU A 132 -7.00 -15.19 11.61
C GLU A 132 -6.80 -16.61 12.14
N THR A 133 -6.21 -16.74 13.32
CA THR A 133 -6.07 -18.04 14.01
C THR A 133 -7.26 -18.25 14.94
N SER A 134 -7.89 -19.42 14.88
CA SER A 134 -8.89 -19.84 15.86
C SER A 134 -8.19 -20.39 17.10
N GLU A 135 -8.39 -19.73 18.25
CA GLU A 135 -7.86 -20.20 19.55
C GLU A 135 -8.46 -21.56 19.96
N VAL A 136 -9.67 -21.87 19.47
CA VAL A 136 -10.41 -23.09 19.84
C VAL A 136 -10.01 -24.28 18.98
N GLU A 137 -9.77 -24.06 17.69
CA GLU A 137 -9.52 -25.13 16.71
C GLU A 137 -8.02 -25.34 16.43
N GLY A 138 -7.16 -24.43 16.88
CA GLY A 138 -5.71 -24.47 16.62
C GLY A 138 -5.35 -24.31 15.13
N GLN A 139 -6.32 -23.97 14.29
CA GLN A 139 -6.18 -23.76 12.85
C GLN A 139 -6.48 -22.30 12.50
N GLY A 140 -5.75 -21.77 11.53
CA GLY A 140 -6.00 -20.43 11.01
C GLY A 140 -6.51 -20.45 9.59
N ALA A 141 -7.21 -19.38 9.21
CA ALA A 141 -7.76 -19.22 7.88
C ALA A 141 -7.66 -17.77 7.39
N TRP A 142 -7.51 -17.62 6.08
CA TRP A 142 -7.63 -16.33 5.42
C TRP A 142 -9.09 -15.90 5.37
N LYS A 143 -9.35 -14.72 5.93
CA LYS A 143 -10.67 -14.11 5.94
C LYS A 143 -10.66 -12.81 5.15
N ARG A 144 -11.64 -12.67 4.26
CA ARG A 144 -11.86 -11.43 3.52
C ARG A 144 -12.54 -10.43 4.43
N LEU A 145 -11.86 -9.32 4.68
CA LEU A 145 -12.35 -8.21 5.49
C LEU A 145 -13.12 -7.19 4.65
N ALA A 146 -12.73 -6.99 3.39
CA ALA A 146 -13.43 -6.07 2.49
C ALA A 146 -13.34 -6.54 1.03
N ARG A 147 -14.39 -6.23 0.26
CA ARG A 147 -14.46 -6.35 -1.20
C ARG A 147 -15.31 -5.21 -1.75
N LEU A 148 -14.79 -4.49 -2.73
CA LEU A 148 -15.59 -3.58 -3.56
C LEU A 148 -15.24 -3.81 -5.03
N GLY A 149 -16.24 -3.82 -5.91
CA GLY A 149 -16.11 -4.20 -7.33
C GLY A 149 -16.26 -5.71 -7.55
N ASP A 150 -16.14 -6.14 -8.81
CA ASP A 150 -16.42 -7.50 -9.28
C ASP A 150 -15.30 -8.13 -10.15
N MET A 151 -14.29 -7.35 -10.57
CA MET A 151 -13.16 -7.84 -11.35
C MET A 151 -12.24 -8.77 -10.55
N PHE A 152 -11.65 -9.77 -11.20
CA PHE A 152 -10.80 -10.77 -10.54
C PHE A 152 -9.48 -10.19 -10.00
N LEU A 153 -9.14 -10.58 -8.77
CA LEU A 153 -7.90 -10.24 -8.07
C LEU A 153 -7.21 -11.54 -7.62
N PRO A 154 -5.94 -11.81 -7.98
CA PRO A 154 -5.27 -13.09 -7.68
C PRO A 154 -4.71 -13.16 -6.24
N VAL A 155 -5.45 -12.66 -5.24
CA VAL A 155 -5.02 -12.63 -3.83
C VAL A 155 -4.68 -14.01 -3.29
N SER A 156 -5.41 -15.04 -3.71
CA SER A 156 -5.25 -16.40 -3.19
C SER A 156 -3.91 -17.03 -3.58
N LEU A 157 -3.25 -16.55 -4.63
CA LEU A 157 -1.88 -16.99 -4.95
C LEU A 157 -0.93 -16.69 -3.79
N THR A 158 -1.12 -15.54 -3.14
CA THR A 158 -0.25 -15.12 -2.04
C THR A 158 -0.45 -15.98 -0.78
N PHE A 159 -1.52 -16.76 -0.67
CA PHE A 159 -1.82 -17.56 0.52
C PHE A 159 -1.03 -18.87 0.59
N THR A 160 -0.47 -19.32 -0.54
CA THR A 160 0.40 -20.50 -0.63
C THR A 160 1.78 -20.08 -1.19
N PRO A 161 2.58 -19.35 -0.41
CA PRO A 161 3.76 -18.64 -0.89
C PRO A 161 4.84 -19.58 -1.47
N GLU A 162 4.89 -20.84 -1.02
CA GLU A 162 5.82 -21.87 -1.51
C GLU A 162 5.58 -22.27 -2.96
N ARG A 163 4.40 -21.93 -3.51
CA ARG A 163 4.03 -22.19 -4.90
C ARG A 163 4.21 -20.96 -5.80
N VAL A 164 4.58 -19.82 -5.22
CA VAL A 164 4.78 -18.56 -5.92
C VAL A 164 6.27 -18.40 -6.21
N VAL A 165 6.58 -18.06 -7.46
CA VAL A 165 7.97 -17.87 -7.91
C VAL A 165 8.05 -16.49 -8.56
N GLU A 166 9.03 -15.70 -8.14
CA GLU A 166 9.30 -14.39 -8.72
C GLU A 166 9.55 -14.49 -10.24
N GLY A 167 9.03 -13.53 -11.01
CA GLY A 167 9.06 -13.52 -12.47
C GLY A 167 8.02 -14.42 -13.15
N ASN A 168 7.35 -15.31 -12.42
CA ASN A 168 6.24 -16.08 -13.01
C ASN A 168 5.04 -15.17 -13.27
N THR A 169 4.22 -15.61 -14.22
CA THR A 169 3.04 -14.87 -14.65
C THR A 169 1.79 -15.73 -14.56
N LEU A 170 0.68 -15.12 -14.15
CA LEU A 170 -0.67 -15.69 -14.18
C LEU A 170 -1.50 -14.93 -15.21
N THR A 171 -2.22 -15.66 -16.06
CA THR A 171 -3.21 -15.07 -16.96
C THR A 171 -4.62 -15.43 -16.48
N TYR A 172 -5.49 -14.43 -16.39
CA TYR A 172 -6.92 -14.60 -16.13
C TYR A 172 -7.71 -13.67 -17.05
N GLY A 173 -8.54 -14.24 -17.93
CA GLY A 173 -9.13 -13.47 -19.03
C GLY A 173 -8.03 -12.85 -19.90
N ASP A 174 -8.16 -11.56 -20.21
CA ASP A 174 -7.19 -10.79 -21.00
C ASP A 174 -6.04 -10.22 -20.14
N HIS A 175 -6.07 -10.46 -18.84
CA HIS A 175 -5.17 -9.82 -17.88
C HIS A 175 -4.03 -10.73 -17.46
N LYS A 176 -2.80 -10.23 -17.62
CA LYS A 176 -1.56 -10.91 -17.22
C LYS A 176 -0.98 -10.24 -15.99
N TRP A 177 -0.85 -11.02 -14.92
CA TRP A 177 -0.23 -10.64 -13.66
C TRP A 177 1.18 -11.22 -13.58
N GLU A 178 2.14 -10.49 -13.02
CA GLU A 178 3.54 -10.89 -12.84
C GLU A 178 3.90 -10.84 -11.35
N VAL A 179 4.54 -11.89 -10.84
CA VAL A 179 5.08 -11.91 -9.49
C VAL A 179 6.37 -11.07 -9.47
N LYS A 180 6.36 -9.94 -8.76
CA LYS A 180 7.50 -9.01 -8.69
C LYS A 180 8.42 -9.27 -7.50
N GLU A 181 7.90 -9.85 -6.44
CA GLU A 181 8.65 -10.11 -5.21
C GLU A 181 8.11 -11.36 -4.51
N VAL A 182 9.03 -12.21 -4.02
CA VAL A 182 8.73 -13.26 -3.04
C VAL A 182 9.84 -13.30 -1.99
N HIS A 183 9.56 -12.83 -0.77
CA HIS A 183 10.53 -12.75 0.32
C HIS A 183 9.97 -13.28 1.65
N SER A 184 10.82 -13.87 2.50
CA SER A 184 10.43 -14.38 3.82
C SER A 184 11.43 -14.02 4.93
N TRP A 185 10.95 -13.72 6.14
CA TRP A 185 11.74 -13.37 7.33
C TRP A 185 11.04 -13.71 8.67
#